data_AF-A0A2V8BE33-F1
#
_entry.id   AF-A0A2V8BE33-F1
#
_cell.length_a   1.000
_cell.length_b   1.000
_cell.length_c   1.000
_cell.angle_alpha   90.00
_cell.angle_beta   90.00
_cell.angle_gamma   90.00
#
_symmetry.space_group_name_H-M   'P 1'
#
loop_
_entity.id
_entity.type
_entity.pdbx_description
1 polymer ?
#
loop_
_entity_poly.entity_id
_entity_poly.type
_entity_poly.pdbx_seq_one_letter_code
_entity_poly.pdbx_strand_id
1 'polypeptide(L)' 'MDVVAAVGPATIEPLLAALEDSGFYVPRSAARNAVAAKRSFSIVHLDTSLKVDIFVAGRTPLDDEELQH' A
#
# COMPACT_ATOMS: atom_id res chain seq x y z
N MET A 1 3.42 -9.42 7.61
CA MET A 1 1.94 -9.33 7.51
C MET A 1 1.63 -8.82 6.13
N ASP A 2 0.66 -9.40 5.45
CA ASP A 2 0.37 -9.05 4.06
C ASP A 2 -0.99 -8.35 3.98
N VAL A 3 -1.04 -7.22 3.29
CA VAL A 3 -2.26 -6.41 3.13
C VAL A 3 -2.45 -6.10 1.65
N VAL A 4 -3.64 -6.36 1.13
CA VAL A 4 -4.05 -5.90 -0.20
C VAL A 4 -4.77 -4.58 -0.05
N ALA A 5 -4.36 -3.56 -0.79
CA ALA A 5 -4.92 -2.22 -0.68
C ALA A 5 -5.27 -1.63 -2.05
N ALA A 6 -6.51 -1.16 -2.20
CA ALA A 6 -6.94 -0.39 -3.36
C ALA A 6 -6.48 1.07 -3.21
N VAL A 7 -5.25 1.35 -3.64
CA VAL A 7 -4.64 2.68 -3.52
C VAL A 7 -4.29 3.19 -4.91
N GLY A 8 -4.65 4.44 -5.19
CA GLY A 8 -4.38 5.11 -6.46
C GLY A 8 -3.45 6.31 -6.29
N PRO A 9 -3.03 6.94 -7.40
CA PRO A 9 -2.16 8.12 -7.36
C PRO A 9 -2.71 9.29 -6.54
N ALA A 10 -4.04 9.43 -6.46
CA ALA A 10 -4.69 10.48 -5.68
C ALA A 10 -4.71 10.20 -4.17
N THR A 11 -4.65 8.93 -3.75
CA THR A 11 -4.80 8.53 -2.34
C THR A 11 -3.50 8.04 -1.71
N ILE A 12 -2.43 7.85 -2.49
CA ILE A 12 -1.15 7.36 -1.98
C ILE A 12 -0.48 8.37 -1.03
N GLU A 13 -0.40 9.66 -1.38
CA GLU A 13 0.30 10.63 -0.51
C GLU A 13 -0.32 10.75 0.90
N PRO A 14 -1.66 10.90 1.05
CA PRO A 14 -2.30 10.92 2.36
C PRO A 14 -2.08 9.62 3.15
N LEU A 15 -2.08 8.46 2.47
CA LEU A 15 -1.82 7.17 3.12
C LEU A 15 -0.39 7.09 3.66
N LEU A 16 0.60 7.47 2.87
CA LEU A 16 2.01 7.42 3.30
C LEU A 16 2.26 8.36 4.47
N ALA A 17 1.63 9.54 4.50
CA ALA A 17 1.70 10.45 5.64
C ALA A 17 1.10 9.82 6.91
N ALA A 18 -0.12 9.28 6.83
CA ALA A 18 -0.78 8.65 7.96
C ALA A 18 0.00 7.44 8.53
N LEU A 19 0.67 6.67 7.66
CA LEU A 19 1.51 5.54 8.08
C LEU A 19 2.77 6.02 8.83
N GLU A 20 3.42 7.07 8.36
CA GLU A 20 4.57 7.65 9.05
C GLU A 20 4.19 8.25 10.41
N ASP A 21 3.07 8.97 10.47
CA ASP A 21 2.53 9.50 11.73
C ASP A 21 2.20 8.38 12.74
N SER A 22 1.92 7.17 12.23
CA SER A 22 1.69 5.96 13.02
C SER A 22 2.98 5.19 13.37
N GLY A 23 4.16 5.76 13.14
CA GLY A 23 5.45 5.16 13.51
C GLY A 23 6.04 4.18 12.49
N PHE A 24 5.49 4.11 11.28
CA PHE A 24 6.07 3.30 10.22
C PHE A 24 7.16 4.04 9.45
N TYR A 25 8.27 3.36 9.18
CA TYR A 25 9.15 3.70 8.08
C TYR A 25 8.48 3.35 6.75
N VAL A 26 8.42 4.34 5.86
CA VAL A 26 7.76 4.23 4.56
C VAL A 26 8.74 4.64 3.45
N PRO A 27 9.12 3.74 2.53
CA PRO A 27 9.96 4.08 1.40
C PRO A 27 9.13 4.79 0.33
N ARG A 28 8.89 6.10 0.48
CA ARG A 28 7.94 6.88 -0.34
C ARG A 28 8.11 6.70 -1.85
N SER A 29 9.34 6.74 -2.35
CA SER A 29 9.62 6.56 -3.79
C SER A 29 9.23 5.16 -4.26
N ALA A 30 9.56 4.12 -3.49
CA ALA A 30 9.18 2.74 -3.79
C ALA A 30 7.66 2.54 -3.72
N ALA A 31 6.99 3.14 -2.73
CA ALA A 31 5.54 3.08 -2.59
C ALA A 31 4.82 3.74 -3.78
N ARG A 32 5.25 4.93 -4.21
CA ARG A 32 4.73 5.61 -5.41
C ARG A 32 4.90 4.75 -6.66
N ASN A 33 6.11 4.19 -6.84
CA ASN A 33 6.40 3.32 -7.97
C ASN A 33 5.56 2.04 -7.94
N ALA A 34 5.35 1.46 -6.76
CA ALA A 34 4.50 0.29 -6.59
C ALA A 34 3.04 0.59 -6.92
N VAL A 35 2.51 1.75 -6.52
CA VAL A 35 1.16 2.18 -6.91
C VAL A 35 1.04 2.37 -8.42
N ALA A 36 1.98 3.09 -9.03
CA ALA A 36 1.97 3.33 -10.47
C ALA A 36 2.07 2.02 -11.28
N ALA A 37 2.87 1.07 -10.81
CA ALA A 37 3.13 -0.21 -11.47
C ALA A 37 2.20 -1.35 -11.01
N LYS A 38 1.24 -1.09 -10.11
CA LYS A 38 0.39 -2.12 -9.48
C LYS A 38 1.22 -3.28 -8.88
N ARG A 39 2.29 -2.94 -8.16
CA ARG A 39 3.20 -3.87 -7.46
C ARG A 39 3.05 -3.73 -5.94
N SER A 40 3.86 -4.49 -5.21
CA SER A 40 3.93 -4.37 -3.75
C SER A 40 5.07 -3.48 -3.27
N PHE A 41 4.94 -2.98 -2.04
CA PHE A 41 5.99 -2.32 -1.26
C PHE A 41 5.87 -2.70 0.21
N SER A 42 6.96 -2.65 0.96
CA SER A 42 6.94 -2.95 2.39
C SER A 42 7.06 -1.69 3.23
N ILE A 43 6.46 -1.72 4.41
CA ILE A 43 6.62 -0.73 5.48
C ILE A 43 7.04 -1.44 6.77
N VAL A 44 7.69 -0.71 7.68
CA VAL A 44 8.19 -1.28 8.94
C VAL A 44 7.83 -0.37 10.11
N HIS A 45 7.09 -0.87 11.10
CA HIS A 45 6.85 -0.15 12.35
C HIS A 45 8.13 -0.16 13.18
N LEU A 46 8.66 1.03 13.49
CA LEU A 46 10.02 1.15 14.03
C LEU A 46 10.15 0.61 15.45
N ASP A 47 9.16 0.82 16.32
CA ASP A 47 9.26 0.43 17.74
C ASP A 47 9.13 -1.08 17.95
N THR A 48 8.37 -1.75 17.08
CA THR A 48 8.03 -3.18 17.22
C THR A 48 8.76 -4.05 16.20
N SER A 49 9.48 -3.43 15.26
CA SER A 49 10.06 -4.10 14.09
C SER A 49 9.04 -4.89 13.25
N LEU A 50 7.75 -4.54 13.35
CA LEU A 50 6.71 -5.19 12.56
C LEU A 50 6.83 -4.80 11.09
N LYS A 51 7.05 -5.79 10.22
CA LYS A 51 7.06 -5.61 8.77
C LYS A 51 5.69 -5.94 8.16
N VAL A 52 5.21 -5.05 7.31
CA VAL A 52 3.98 -5.22 6.53
C VAL A 52 4.28 -5.09 5.04
N ASP A 53 3.86 -6.06 4.25
CA ASP A 53 3.96 -6.06 2.80
C ASP A 53 2.60 -5.64 2.23
N ILE A 54 2.57 -4.50 1.53
CA ILE A 54 1.36 -3.92 0.94
C ILE A 54 1.35 -4.26 -0.55
N PHE A 55 0.32 -4.97 -0.98
CA PHE A 55 0.06 -5.32 -2.37
C PHE A 55 -0.97 -4.34 -2.95
N VAL A 56 -0.59 -3.58 -3.96
CA VAL A 56 -1.52 -2.63 -4.61
C VAL A 56 -2.49 -3.42 -5.46
N ALA A 57 -3.78 -3.36 -5.11
CA ALA A 57 -4.85 -3.96 -5.90
C ALA A 57 -4.86 -3.33 -7.28
N GLY A 58 -4.58 -4.13 -8.30
CA GLY A 58 -4.44 -3.64 -9.65
C GLY A 58 -5.67 -3.95 -10.45
N ARG A 59 -6.60 -2.99 -10.64
CA ARG A 59 -7.83 -3.17 -11.44
C ARG A 59 -7.55 -3.99 -12.70
N THR A 60 -7.91 -5.26 -12.68
CA THR A 60 -8.17 -6.07 -13.85
C THR A 60 -9.68 -6.04 -14.08
N PRO A 61 -10.17 -6.24 -15.31
CA PRO A 61 -11.61 -6.37 -15.57
C PRO A 61 -12.32 -7.49 -14.77
N LEU A 62 -11.55 -8.35 -14.07
CA LEU A 62 -12.06 -9.40 -13.19
C LEU A 62 -12.28 -8.92 -11.74
N ASP A 63 -11.70 -7.78 -11.33
CA ASP A 63 -11.78 -7.30 -9.94
C ASP A 63 -13.12 -6.60 -9.62
N ASP A 64 -13.84 -6.13 -10.65
CA ASP A 64 -15.13 -5.46 -10.47
C ASP A 64 -16.27 -6.46 -10.16
N GLU A 65 -16.12 -7.76 -10.48
CA GLU A 65 -17.11 -8.81 -10.16
C GLU A 65 -16.97 -9.35 -8.72
N GLU A 66 -15.76 -9.43 -8.16
CA GLU A 66 -15.52 -10.06 -6.85
C GLU A 66 -15.78 -9.12 -5.65
N LEU A 67 -15.99 -7.82 -5.87
CA LEU A 67 -16.37 -6.86 -4.82
C LEU A 67 -17.89 -6.76 -4.57
N GLN A 68 -18.70 -7.55 -5.27
CA GLN A 68 -20.16 -7.58 -5.12
C GLN A 68 -20.72 -8.85 -4.45
N HIS A 69 -19.88 -9.74 -3.89
CA HIS A 69 -20.33 -11.00 -3.27
C HIS A 69 -19.93 -11.17 -1.80
#